data_AF-A0A158DC31-F1
#
_entry.id   AF-A0A158DC31-F1
#
_cell.length_a   1.000
_cell.length_b   1.000
_cell.length_c   1.000
_cell.angle_alpha   90.00
_cell.angle_beta   90.00
_cell.angle_gamma   90.00
#
_symmetry.space_group_name_H-M   'P 1'
#
loop_
_entity.id
_entity.type
_entity.pdbx_description
1 polymer ?
#
loop_
_entity_poly.entity_id
_entity_poly.type
_entity_poly.pdbx_seq_one_letter_code
_entity_poly.pdbx_strand_id
1 'polypeptide(L)' 'MDSVNLEVLKASESWIDAGHRVLLVTVVKTWGSSPRPEGSMLAVRDDDVGIGRLRMASRAERSPTGHR' A
#
# COMPACT_ATOMS: atom_id res chain seq x y z
N MET A 1 10.71 0.59 -11.95
CA MET A 1 9.55 0.00 -11.24
C MET A 1 10.03 -0.88 -10.09
N ASP A 2 11.12 -1.63 -10.28
CA ASP A 2 11.56 -2.65 -9.31
C ASP A 2 12.27 -2.12 -8.06
N SER A 3 12.93 -0.96 -8.10
CA SER A 3 13.75 -0.51 -6.97
C SER A 3 12.94 -0.25 -5.70
N VAL A 4 11.76 0.38 -5.83
CA VAL A 4 10.88 0.70 -4.69
C VAL A 4 10.24 -0.57 -4.14
N ASN A 5 9.77 -1.47 -5.00
CA ASN A 5 9.22 -2.74 -4.55
C ASN A 5 10.31 -3.61 -3.90
N LEU A 6 11.54 -3.59 -4.43
CA LEU A 6 12.69 -4.27 -3.84
C LEU A 6 13.06 -3.68 -2.48
N GLU A 7 13.00 -2.37 -2.30
CA GLU A 7 13.19 -1.71 -1.00
C GLU A 7 12.12 -2.16 0.01
N VAL A 8 10.86 -2.26 -0.40
CA VAL A 8 9.77 -2.77 0.45
C VAL A 8 10.02 -4.22 0.85
N LEU A 9 10.47 -5.07 -0.08
CA LEU A 9 10.78 -6.47 0.21
C LEU A 9 12.00 -6.60 1.14
N LYS A 10 13.07 -5.84 0.91
CA LYS A 10 14.26 -5.80 1.79
C LYS A 10 13.92 -5.31 3.20
N ALA A 11 13.08 -4.29 3.33
CA ALA A 11 12.61 -3.82 4.62
C ALA A 11 11.77 -4.89 5.33
N SER A 12 10.90 -5.58 4.60
CA SER A 12 10.08 -6.67 5.13
C SER A 12 10.93 -7.83 5.65
N GLU A 13 11.93 -8.26 4.86
CA GLU A 13 12.90 -9.29 5.23
C GLU A 13 13.64 -8.91 6.52
N SER A 14 14.21 -7.69 6.58
CA SER A 14 14.92 -7.22 7.76
C SER A 14 14.05 -7.17 9.03
N TRP A 15 12.76 -6.89 8.89
CA TRP A 15 11.84 -6.85 10.04
C TRP A 15 11.44 -8.25 10.51
N ILE A 16 11.25 -9.18 9.57
CA ILE A 16 10.99 -10.58 9.89
C ILE A 16 12.20 -11.17 10.64
N ASP A 17 13.41 -10.90 10.16
CA ASP A 17 14.66 -11.34 10.81
C ASP A 17 14.82 -10.75 12.22
N ALA A 18 14.32 -9.53 12.44
CA ALA A 18 14.28 -8.88 13.74
C ALA A 18 13.12 -9.36 14.65
N GLY A 19 12.32 -10.34 14.20
CA GLY A 19 11.25 -10.97 14.98
C GLY A 19 9.90 -10.21 14.93
N HIS A 20 9.75 -9.23 14.04
CA HIS A 20 8.50 -8.51 13.89
C HIS A 20 7.55 -9.23 12.93
N ARG A 21 6.25 -9.03 13.14
CA ARG A 21 5.24 -9.42 12.15
C ARG A 21 5.08 -8.31 11.12
N VAL A 22 4.97 -8.70 9.86
CA VAL A 22 4.87 -7.77 8.73
C VAL A 22 3.64 -8.10 7.89
N LEU A 23 2.85 -7.07 7.57
CA LEU A 23 1.80 -7.13 6.56
C LEU A 23 2.34 -6.56 5.25
N LEU A 24 2.49 -7.42 4.24
CA LEU A 24 2.83 -7.01 2.88
C LEU A 24 1.54 -6.80 2.06
N VAL A 25 1.43 -5.66 1.41
CA VAL A 25 0.27 -5.26 0.61
C VAL A 25 0.71 -5.01 -0.82
N THR A 26 -0.03 -5.55 -1.78
CA THR A 26 0.16 -5.32 -3.22
C THR A 26 -1.12 -4.76 -3.82
N VAL A 27 -0.99 -3.66 -4.58
CA VAL A 27 -2.10 -3.10 -5.35
C VAL A 27 -2.40 -4.04 -6.53
N VAL A 28 -3.50 -4.78 -6.45
CA VAL A 28 -3.91 -5.72 -7.51
C VAL A 28 -4.69 -5.05 -8.65
N LYS A 29 -5.36 -3.93 -8.33
CA LYS A 29 -6.15 -3.16 -9.28
C LYS A 29 -6.38 -1.75 -8.75
N THR A 30 -6.48 -0.77 -9.65
CA THR A 30 -6.97 0.57 -9.30
C THR A 30 -8.15 0.99 -10.15
N TRP A 31 -8.94 1.95 -9.64
CA TRP A 31 -10.07 2.54 -10.34
C TRP A 31 -9.98 4.07 -10.30
N GLY A 32 -10.35 4.73 -11.38
CA GLY A 32 -10.28 6.19 -11.49
C GLY A 32 -8.84 6.70 -11.51
N SER A 33 -8.63 7.93 -11.03
CA SER A 33 -7.33 8.62 -11.06
C SER A 33 -6.42 8.28 -9.86
N SER A 34 -6.47 7.05 -9.34
CA SER A 34 -5.60 6.64 -8.24
C SER A 34 -4.13 6.82 -8.66
N PRO A 35 -3.30 7.55 -7.88
CA PRO A 35 -1.91 7.83 -8.26
C PRO A 35 -0.98 6.61 -8.11
N ARG A 36 -1.51 5.46 -7.71
CA ARG A 36 -0.75 4.22 -7.49
C ARG A 36 -0.93 3.27 -8.68
N PRO A 37 0.14 2.93 -9.41
CA PRO A 37 0.04 1.89 -10.42
C PRO A 37 -0.23 0.54 -9.77
N GLU A 38 -0.91 -0.34 -10.51
CA GLU A 38 -1.01 -1.76 -10.18
C GLU A 38 0.39 -2.36 -9.98
N GLY A 39 0.52 -3.29 -9.04
CA GLY A 39 1.81 -3.87 -8.62
C GLY A 39 2.62 -3.02 -7.62
N SER A 40 2.13 -1.85 -7.20
CA SER A 40 2.74 -1.09 -6.10
C SER A 40 2.70 -1.89 -4.79
N MET A 41 3.82 -1.93 -4.05
CA MET A 41 3.90 -2.60 -2.75
C MET A 41 3.99 -1.64 -1.56
N LEU A 42 3.56 -2.12 -0.39
CA LEU A 42 3.70 -1.49 0.93
C LEU A 42 3.95 -2.58 1.99
N ALA A 43 4.79 -2.31 2.98
CA ALA A 43 4.95 -3.16 4.15
C ALA A 43 4.61 -2.39 5.44
N VAL A 44 3.88 -3.03 6.34
CA VAL A 44 3.49 -2.47 7.65
C VAL A 44 3.96 -3.43 8.75
N ARG A 45 4.68 -2.89 9.74
CA ARG A 45 5.14 -3.64 10.92
C ARG A 45 4.08 -3.59 12.02
N ASP A 46 4.09 -4.58 12.91
CA ASP A 46 3.10 -4.74 13.98
C ASP A 46 3.21 -3.75 15.16
N ASP A 47 4.20 -2.85 15.13
CA ASP A 47 4.41 -1.77 16.09
C ASP A 47 4.17 -0.37 15.47
N ASP A 48 3.33 -0.31 14.42
CA ASP A 48 2.93 0.89 13.68
C ASP A 48 4.07 1.62 12.92
N VAL A 49 5.25 1.00 12.78
CA VAL A 49 6.32 1.51 11.89
C VAL A 49 6.10 1.02 10.45
N GLY A 50 5.80 1.94 9.53
CA GLY A 50 5.63 1.67 8.10
C GLY A 50 6.78 2.20 7.24
N ILE A 51 7.23 1.41 6.27
CA ILE A 51 8.18 1.79 5.21
C ILE A 51 7.48 1.58 3.87
N GLY A 52 7.57 2.61 3.03
CA GLY A 52 6.77 2.73 1.81
C GLY A 52 5.81 3.89 1.96
N ARG A 53 5.87 4.84 1.02
CA ARG A 53 4.88 5.90 0.97
C ARG A 53 3.57 5.22 0.58
N LEU A 54 2.45 5.43 1.27
CA LEU A 54 1.10 5.16 0.76
C LEU A 54 0.32 6.45 0.97
N ARG A 55 -0.01 7.15 -0.11
CA ARG A 55 -0.97 8.25 -0.06
C ARG A 55 -2.26 7.74 -0.67
N MET A 56 -3.20 7.37 0.19
CA MET A 56 -4.59 7.14 -0.22
C MET A 56 -5.17 8.49 -0.62
N ALA A 57 -5.64 8.63 -1.86
CA ALA A 57 -6.58 9.70 -2.16
C ALA A 57 -7.88 9.34 -1.45
N SER A 58 -8.24 10.08 -0.41
CA SER A 58 -9.58 10.02 0.17
C SER A 58 -10.58 10.36 -0.94
N ARG A 59 -11.33 9.36 -1.41
CA ARG A 59 -12.54 9.63 -2.18
C ARG A 59 -13.55 10.14 -1.17
N ALA A 60 -13.81 11.45 -1.20
CA ALA A 60 -15.04 11.99 -0.64
C ALA A 60 -16.21 11.26 -1.33
N GLU A 61 -16.90 10.42 -0.58
CA GLU A 61 -18.15 9.83 -1.01
C GLU A 61 -19.13 10.97 -1.31
N ARG A 62 -19.56 11.08 -2.57
CA ARG A 62 -20.86 11.68 -2.87
C ARG A 62 -21.75 10.57 -3.39
N SER A 63 -22.90 10.46 -2.73
CA SER A 63 -23.96 9.46 -2.86
C SER A 63 -24.31 9.07 -4.31
N PRO A 64 -24.80 7.83 -4.51
CA PRO A 64 -25.63 7.52 -5.65
C PRO A 64 -27.02 8.09 -5.38
N THR A 65 -27.26 9.37 -5.68
CA THR A 65 -28.64 9.84 -5.83
C THR A 65 -29.20 9.28 -7.12
N GLY A 66 -29.98 8.20 -6.99
CA GLY A 66 -31.00 7.86 -7.97
C GLY A 66 -32.02 8.99 -8.10
N HIS A 67 -32.37 9.29 -9.34
CA HIS A 67 -33.68 9.70 -9.88
C HIS A 67 -33.49 10.60 -11.11
N ARG A 68 -33.54 10.00 -12.30
CA ARG A 68 -34.64 10.13 -13.27
C ARG A 68 -34.41 9.21 -14.45
#